data_AF-A0A146G9Z8-F1
#
_entry.id   AF-A0A146G9Z8-F1
#
_cell.length_a   1.000
_cell.length_b   1.000
_cell.length_c   1.000
_cell.angle_alpha   90.00
_cell.angle_beta   90.00
_cell.angle_gamma   90.00
#
_symmetry.space_group_name_H-M   'P 1'
#
loop_
_entity.id
_entity.type
_entity.pdbx_description
1 polymer ?
#
loop_
_entity_poly.entity_id
_entity_poly.type
_entity_poly.pdbx_seq_one_letter_code
_entity_poly.pdbx_strand_id
1 'polypeptide(L)'
;MKSIYCLILSLALGASSLRATVLTSIPGPEDQGNMIMPLVRLSGNALSLEFDTSRTPQLASLETWAPGDTFQPTAAWYAILDPVGGAGSLFNNEYGFTFSGAIPQGKALAISLLSVSSIEMKFFNYVNSQNRFDEIFSDVGDQLLWSGNMWHNYVTLPSGAAEGTYTASFEVYLVNGTFTSGTGNADYTTLGQDAPRDPNYSSVTINYTWTVVPEPSTWMLLGLAGVLFLMLRRKRGVA
;
A
#
# COMPACT_ATOMS: atom_id res chain seq x y z
N MET A 1 51.19 -3.17 -16.81
CA MET A 1 50.54 -3.50 -15.52
C MET A 1 50.27 -2.26 -14.62
N LYS A 2 50.07 -1.05 -15.15
CA LYS A 2 49.75 0.15 -14.36
C LYS A 2 48.32 0.69 -14.57
N SER A 3 47.61 0.21 -15.58
CA SER A 3 46.29 0.75 -15.98
C SER A 3 45.07 0.07 -15.34
N ILE A 4 45.28 -0.98 -14.52
CA ILE A 4 44.18 -1.74 -13.90
C ILE A 4 43.80 -1.19 -12.50
N TYR A 5 44.72 -0.51 -11.81
CA TYR A 5 44.47 0.03 -10.47
C TYR A 5 43.58 1.29 -10.49
N CYS A 6 43.51 2.03 -11.61
CA CYS A 6 42.66 3.21 -11.71
C CYS A 6 41.15 2.89 -11.83
N LEU A 7 40.77 1.69 -12.30
CA LEU A 7 39.36 1.33 -12.49
C LEU A 7 38.69 0.92 -11.16
N ILE A 8 39.45 0.38 -10.20
CA ILE A 8 38.92 -0.02 -8.88
C ILE A 8 38.78 1.21 -7.97
N LEU A 9 39.65 2.21 -8.12
CA LEU A 9 39.58 3.45 -7.32
C LEU A 9 38.45 4.39 -7.77
N SER A 10 38.02 4.32 -9.03
CA SER A 10 36.91 5.13 -9.56
C SER A 10 35.52 4.59 -9.20
N LEU A 11 35.39 3.29 -8.88
CA LEU A 11 34.16 2.72 -8.29
C LEU A 11 34.01 3.07 -6.79
N ALA A 12 35.11 3.39 -6.09
CA ALA A 12 35.08 3.78 -4.69
C ALA A 12 34.84 5.29 -4.46
N LEU A 13 35.11 6.14 -5.46
CA LEU A 13 34.97 7.60 -5.37
C LEU A 13 33.66 8.13 -5.98
N GLY A 14 32.85 7.26 -6.60
CA GLY A 14 31.52 7.58 -7.12
C GLY A 14 30.38 7.39 -6.11
N ALA A 15 30.67 6.92 -4.89
CA ALA A 15 29.73 6.91 -3.76
C ALA A 15 29.58 8.35 -3.26
N SER A 16 28.95 9.17 -4.11
CA SER A 16 28.37 10.44 -3.74
C SER A 16 27.61 10.21 -2.45
N SER A 17 27.85 11.03 -1.44
CA SER A 17 27.10 11.06 -0.19
C SER A 17 25.63 11.22 -0.52
N LEU A 18 24.91 10.10 -0.73
CA LEU A 18 23.47 10.06 -0.68
C LEU A 18 23.15 10.47 0.74
N ARG A 19 22.72 11.72 0.91
CA ARG A 19 22.13 12.14 2.18
C ARG A 19 20.84 11.35 2.27
N ALA A 20 20.82 10.36 3.15
CA ALA A 20 19.58 9.74 3.56
C ALA A 20 18.60 10.85 3.96
N THR A 21 17.46 10.93 3.29
CA THR A 21 16.40 11.85 3.70
C THR A 21 15.69 11.19 4.88
N VAL A 22 15.26 11.99 5.86
CA VAL A 22 14.34 11.48 6.88
C VAL A 22 12.94 11.52 6.25
N LEU A 23 12.42 10.36 5.89
CA LEU A 23 11.09 10.21 5.37
C LEU A 23 10.08 10.46 6.50
N THR A 24 9.28 11.51 6.32
CA THR A 24 8.25 11.93 7.29
C THR A 24 6.85 11.48 6.87
N SER A 25 6.70 10.92 5.67
CA SER A 25 5.44 10.44 5.12
C SER A 25 5.62 9.19 4.27
N ILE A 26 4.65 8.27 4.31
CA ILE A 26 4.65 7.09 3.44
C ILE A 26 4.57 7.52 1.96
N PRO A 27 5.32 6.89 1.03
CA PRO A 27 5.21 7.14 -0.40
C PRO A 27 3.77 6.94 -0.90
N GLY A 28 3.35 7.81 -1.82
CA GLY A 28 2.01 7.80 -2.37
C GLY A 28 1.83 6.72 -3.44
N PRO A 29 0.59 6.55 -3.94
CA PRO A 29 0.32 5.61 -5.04
C PRO A 29 1.13 5.92 -6.31
N GLU A 30 1.44 7.19 -6.54
CA GLU A 30 2.29 7.64 -7.66
C GLU A 30 3.73 7.07 -7.58
N ASP A 31 4.23 6.81 -6.37
CA ASP A 31 5.56 6.23 -6.16
C ASP A 31 5.54 4.69 -6.34
N GLN A 32 4.36 4.07 -6.39
CA GLN A 32 4.15 2.61 -6.42
C GLN A 32 3.70 2.08 -7.78
N GLY A 33 3.36 2.97 -8.73
CA GLY A 33 2.86 2.58 -10.05
C GLY A 33 1.61 3.31 -10.52
N ASN A 34 1.20 4.39 -9.85
CA ASN A 34 0.02 5.25 -10.05
C ASN A 34 -1.24 4.79 -9.26
N MET A 35 -2.28 5.61 -9.28
CA MET A 35 -3.57 5.28 -8.67
C MET A 35 -4.36 4.24 -9.50
N ILE A 36 -5.00 3.29 -8.82
CA ILE A 36 -5.99 2.37 -9.36
C ILE A 36 -7.33 2.64 -8.66
N MET A 37 -8.27 3.25 -9.37
CA MET A 37 -9.51 3.75 -8.76
C MET A 37 -10.74 3.16 -9.43
N PRO A 38 -11.39 2.13 -8.85
CA PRO A 38 -12.77 1.82 -9.18
C PRO A 38 -13.66 3.04 -8.99
N LEU A 39 -14.38 3.39 -10.05
CA LEU A 39 -15.39 4.42 -10.03
C LEU A 39 -16.75 3.82 -9.71
N VAL A 40 -17.26 4.14 -8.52
CA VAL A 40 -18.62 3.83 -8.10
C VAL A 40 -19.54 4.95 -8.57
N ARG A 41 -20.58 4.61 -9.34
CA ARG A 41 -21.57 5.58 -9.83
C ARG A 41 -22.92 5.29 -9.21
N LEU A 42 -23.64 6.34 -8.82
CA LEU A 42 -25.05 6.25 -8.42
C LEU A 42 -25.95 6.80 -9.54
N SER A 43 -26.87 5.96 -10.02
CA SER A 43 -27.90 6.34 -10.98
C SER A 43 -29.28 5.95 -10.46
N GLY A 44 -30.07 6.93 -10.03
CA GLY A 44 -31.29 6.68 -9.26
C GLY A 44 -30.96 5.95 -7.96
N ASN A 45 -31.47 4.73 -7.83
CA ASN A 45 -31.22 3.86 -6.67
C ASN A 45 -30.18 2.76 -6.95
N ALA A 46 -29.57 2.75 -8.15
CA ALA A 46 -28.62 1.72 -8.53
C ALA A 46 -27.18 2.23 -8.44
N LEU A 47 -26.35 1.51 -7.69
CA LEU A 47 -24.90 1.61 -7.75
C LEU A 47 -24.35 0.75 -8.87
N SER A 48 -23.40 1.28 -9.62
CA SER A 48 -22.60 0.56 -10.61
C SER A 48 -21.11 0.80 -10.41
N LEU A 49 -20.30 -0.12 -10.93
CA LEU A 49 -18.85 -0.09 -10.84
C LEU A 49 -18.26 0.00 -12.25
N GLU A 50 -17.40 0.98 -12.46
CA GLU A 50 -16.51 1.08 -13.60
C GLU A 50 -15.08 0.87 -13.07
N PHE A 51 -14.45 -0.24 -13.44
CA PHE A 51 -13.17 -0.63 -12.86
C PHE A 51 -12.29 -1.34 -13.87
N ASP A 52 -11.08 -0.80 -14.08
CA ASP A 52 -10.03 -1.46 -14.86
C ASP A 52 -9.09 -2.23 -13.92
N THR A 53 -9.01 -3.53 -14.12
CA THR A 53 -8.14 -4.45 -13.37
C THR A 53 -6.91 -4.88 -14.18
N SER A 54 -6.47 -4.06 -15.13
CA SER A 54 -5.39 -4.41 -16.07
C SER A 54 -4.03 -4.65 -15.41
N ARG A 55 -3.86 -4.29 -14.14
CA ARG A 55 -2.63 -4.53 -13.37
C ARG A 55 -2.92 -4.94 -11.94
N THR A 56 -2.00 -5.73 -11.38
CA THR A 56 -2.03 -6.21 -10.01
C THR A 56 -0.91 -5.53 -9.21
N PRO A 57 -1.25 -4.63 -8.27
CA PRO A 57 -0.28 -3.99 -7.38
C PRO A 57 0.58 -4.97 -6.60
N GLN A 58 1.84 -4.60 -6.40
CA GLN A 58 2.78 -5.35 -5.56
C GLN A 58 2.72 -4.82 -4.13
N LEU A 59 2.66 -5.72 -3.16
CA LEU A 59 2.97 -5.45 -1.75
C LEU A 59 4.49 -5.53 -1.58
N ALA A 60 5.12 -4.45 -1.12
CA ALA A 60 6.55 -4.42 -0.86
C ALA A 60 6.90 -3.61 0.41
N SER A 61 8.12 -3.79 0.88
CA SER A 61 8.65 -3.10 2.06
C SER A 61 8.83 -1.59 1.81
N LEU A 62 8.86 -0.80 2.88
CA LEU A 62 9.09 0.64 2.79
C LEU A 62 10.46 0.98 2.15
N GLU A 63 11.48 0.15 2.39
CA GLU A 63 12.79 0.27 1.73
C GLU A 63 12.73 0.07 0.21
N THR A 64 11.77 -0.73 -0.28
CA THR A 64 11.57 -0.90 -1.72
C THR A 64 11.04 0.38 -2.36
N TRP A 65 10.11 1.06 -1.69
CA TRP A 65 9.47 2.27 -2.18
C TRP A 65 10.28 3.55 -1.93
N ALA A 66 11.14 3.56 -0.91
CA ALA A 66 12.00 4.68 -0.54
C ALA A 66 13.43 4.20 -0.18
N PRO A 67 14.23 3.74 -1.16
CA PRO A 67 15.54 3.16 -0.91
C PRO A 67 16.57 4.20 -0.45
N GLY A 68 17.30 3.89 0.62
CA GLY A 68 18.41 4.72 1.12
C GLY A 68 18.00 5.86 2.05
N ASP A 69 16.71 5.96 2.39
CA ASP A 69 16.21 6.92 3.36
C ASP A 69 16.24 6.34 4.79
N THR A 70 16.09 7.25 5.76
CA THR A 70 15.82 6.91 7.16
C THR A 70 14.38 7.28 7.47
N PHE A 71 13.75 6.58 8.43
CA PHE A 71 12.33 6.76 8.69
C PHE A 71 12.10 7.50 10.01
N GLN A 72 11.16 8.44 10.03
CA GLN A 72 10.86 9.24 11.22
C GLN A 72 10.30 8.33 12.35
N PRO A 73 11.02 8.14 13.48
CA PRO A 73 10.59 7.19 14.52
C PRO A 73 9.31 7.58 15.27
N THR A 74 8.92 8.86 15.19
CA THR A 74 7.69 9.37 15.81
C THR A 74 6.47 9.30 14.88
N ALA A 75 6.64 8.83 13.64
CA ALA A 75 5.52 8.71 12.71
C ALA A 75 4.60 7.55 13.13
N ALA A 76 3.29 7.74 13.03
CA ALA A 76 2.32 6.73 13.47
C ALA A 76 2.42 5.40 12.72
N TRP A 77 2.89 5.43 11.46
CA TRP A 77 3.12 4.24 10.64
C TRP A 77 4.43 3.51 10.95
N TYR A 78 5.34 4.11 11.72
CA TYR A 78 6.71 3.62 11.92
C TYR A 78 6.74 2.20 12.47
N ALA A 79 5.99 1.93 13.55
CA ALA A 79 6.00 0.62 14.20
C ALA A 79 5.53 -0.53 13.28
N ILE A 80 4.76 -0.23 12.24
CA ILE A 80 4.21 -1.22 11.31
C ILE A 80 5.10 -1.35 10.07
N LEU A 81 5.50 -0.24 9.46
CA LEU A 81 6.14 -0.24 8.13
C LEU A 81 7.67 -0.17 8.16
N ASP A 82 8.28 0.36 9.22
CA ASP A 82 9.75 0.46 9.29
C ASP A 82 10.38 -0.94 9.41
N PRO A 83 11.27 -1.35 8.48
CA PRO A 83 11.90 -2.67 8.54
C PRO A 83 12.98 -2.82 9.62
N VAL A 84 13.50 -1.71 10.16
CA VAL A 84 14.61 -1.76 11.14
C VAL A 84 14.10 -1.68 12.57
N GLY A 85 13.25 -0.71 12.89
CA GLY A 85 12.69 -0.43 14.21
C GLY A 85 11.21 -0.77 14.36
N GLY A 86 10.55 -1.23 13.29
CA GLY A 86 9.17 -1.69 13.29
C GLY A 86 9.03 -3.15 12.83
N ALA A 87 7.83 -3.52 12.38
CA ALA A 87 7.54 -4.86 11.88
C ALA A 87 7.99 -5.10 10.42
N GLY A 88 8.31 -4.03 9.69
CA GLY A 88 8.68 -4.10 8.28
C GLY A 88 7.59 -4.63 7.36
N SER A 89 6.32 -4.47 7.72
CA SER A 89 5.19 -4.99 6.96
C SER A 89 5.25 -4.54 5.50
N LEU A 90 4.95 -5.48 4.59
CA LEU A 90 4.76 -5.18 3.18
C LEU A 90 3.48 -4.34 3.04
N PHE A 91 3.49 -3.36 2.14
CA PHE A 91 2.30 -2.54 1.91
C PHE A 91 2.16 -2.07 0.47
N ASN A 92 0.95 -1.59 0.17
CA ASN A 92 0.58 -0.93 -1.07
C ASN A 92 -0.62 -0.01 -0.81
N ASN A 93 -0.71 1.10 -1.54
CA ASN A 93 -1.82 2.05 -1.47
C ASN A 93 -2.34 2.47 -2.86
N GLU A 94 -2.02 1.70 -3.92
CA GLU A 94 -2.41 2.04 -5.28
C GLU A 94 -3.92 1.93 -5.48
N TYR A 95 -4.57 0.93 -4.87
CA TYR A 95 -6.03 0.89 -4.87
C TYR A 95 -6.63 1.99 -4.01
N GLY A 96 -7.68 2.61 -4.54
CA GLY A 96 -8.50 3.58 -3.82
C GLY A 96 -9.97 3.45 -4.18
N PHE A 97 -10.78 4.37 -3.70
CA PHE A 97 -12.21 4.46 -3.98
C PHE A 97 -12.50 5.84 -4.57
N THR A 98 -13.31 5.89 -5.63
CA THR A 98 -13.80 7.16 -6.17
C THR A 98 -15.28 7.05 -6.51
N PHE A 99 -16.01 8.14 -6.30
CA PHE A 99 -17.46 8.18 -6.48
C PHE A 99 -17.85 9.28 -7.46
N SER A 100 -18.86 8.99 -8.29
CA SER A 100 -19.50 9.98 -9.13
C SER A 100 -21.01 9.91 -8.98
N GLY A 101 -21.60 11.05 -8.63
CA GLY A 101 -23.03 11.20 -8.39
C GLY A 101 -23.28 12.19 -7.25
N ALA A 102 -24.55 12.40 -6.95
CA ALA A 102 -24.96 13.13 -5.75
C ALA A 102 -25.36 12.11 -4.68
N ILE A 103 -24.73 12.16 -3.51
CA ILE A 103 -25.19 11.39 -2.35
C ILE A 103 -26.52 12.02 -1.89
N PRO A 104 -27.63 11.24 -1.82
CA PRO A 104 -28.92 11.78 -1.40
C PRO A 104 -28.87 12.36 0.03
N GLN A 105 -29.71 13.36 0.29
CA GLN A 105 -29.77 14.00 1.61
C GLN A 105 -30.08 12.96 2.70
N GLY A 106 -29.37 13.04 3.82
CA GLY A 106 -29.53 12.11 4.95
C GLY A 106 -28.97 10.71 4.69
N LYS A 107 -28.15 10.55 3.64
CA LYS A 107 -27.42 9.32 3.33
C LYS A 107 -25.91 9.56 3.39
N ALA A 108 -25.18 8.47 3.57
CA ALA A 108 -23.74 8.38 3.36
C ALA A 108 -23.43 7.13 2.55
N LEU A 109 -22.27 7.11 1.90
CA LEU A 109 -21.71 5.87 1.34
C LEU A 109 -21.08 5.08 2.49
N ALA A 110 -21.24 3.77 2.46
CA ALA A 110 -20.53 2.84 3.32
C ALA A 110 -19.67 1.91 2.48
N ILE A 111 -18.53 1.51 3.05
CA ILE A 111 -17.66 0.48 2.50
C ILE A 111 -17.57 -0.61 3.56
N SER A 112 -17.96 -1.83 3.22
CA SER A 112 -17.82 -3.01 4.09
C SER A 112 -16.80 -3.99 3.54
N LEU A 113 -15.98 -4.58 4.42
CA LEU A 113 -15.07 -5.65 4.08
C LEU A 113 -15.81 -6.98 4.03
N LEU A 114 -15.94 -7.58 2.85
CA LEU A 114 -16.70 -8.83 2.65
C LEU A 114 -15.83 -10.08 2.78
N SER A 115 -14.58 -10.02 2.34
CA SER A 115 -13.65 -11.15 2.45
C SER A 115 -12.20 -10.71 2.32
N VAL A 116 -11.31 -11.55 2.85
CA VAL A 116 -9.85 -11.49 2.66
C VAL A 116 -9.34 -12.89 2.38
N SER A 117 -8.31 -13.02 1.53
CA SER A 117 -7.67 -14.31 1.26
C SER A 117 -6.73 -14.76 2.39
N SER A 118 -6.32 -13.84 3.26
CA SER A 118 -5.54 -14.11 4.46
C SER A 118 -6.00 -13.22 5.61
N ILE A 119 -6.10 -13.80 6.82
CA ILE A 119 -6.39 -13.06 8.05
C ILE A 119 -5.29 -12.07 8.44
N GLU A 120 -4.11 -12.22 7.86
CA GLU A 120 -2.97 -11.34 8.10
C GLU A 120 -3.06 -10.04 7.30
N MET A 121 -3.99 -9.95 6.33
CA MET A 121 -4.22 -8.73 5.57
C MET A 121 -4.88 -7.69 6.47
N LYS A 122 -4.23 -6.54 6.62
CA LYS A 122 -4.73 -5.42 7.42
C LYS A 122 -4.88 -4.18 6.56
N PHE A 123 -5.89 -3.37 6.87
CA PHE A 123 -6.21 -2.16 6.11
C PHE A 123 -6.11 -0.94 7.00
N PHE A 124 -5.43 0.10 6.53
CA PHE A 124 -5.15 1.30 7.30
C PHE A 124 -5.59 2.56 6.57
N ASN A 125 -6.05 3.54 7.33
CA ASN A 125 -6.23 4.91 6.89
C ASN A 125 -5.04 5.74 7.35
N TYR A 126 -4.46 6.50 6.42
CA TYR A 126 -3.30 7.34 6.68
C TYR A 126 -3.66 8.81 6.50
N VAL A 127 -3.40 9.62 7.53
CA VAL A 127 -3.59 11.08 7.48
C VAL A 127 -2.33 11.75 7.99
N ASN A 128 -1.43 12.10 7.07
CA ASN A 128 -0.11 12.66 7.40
C ASN A 128 -0.20 13.93 8.27
N SER A 129 -1.11 14.85 7.93
CA SER A 129 -1.29 16.12 8.67
C SER A 129 -1.75 15.94 10.11
N GLN A 130 -2.27 14.76 10.46
CA GLN A 130 -2.71 14.41 11.80
C GLN A 130 -1.77 13.40 12.48
N ASN A 131 -0.71 12.95 11.79
CA ASN A 131 0.15 11.83 12.19
C ASN A 131 -0.67 10.60 12.62
N ARG A 132 -1.57 10.14 11.74
CA ARG A 132 -2.44 8.97 12.00
C ARG A 132 -2.21 7.87 10.99
N PHE A 133 -2.23 6.63 11.49
CA PHE A 133 -2.16 5.42 10.69
C PHE A 133 -2.99 4.35 11.40
N ASP A 134 -4.29 4.38 11.16
CA ASP A 134 -5.26 3.64 11.97
C ASP A 134 -5.83 2.46 11.17
N GLU A 135 -5.93 1.29 11.81
CA GLU A 135 -6.62 0.14 11.22
C GLU A 135 -8.11 0.45 11.09
N ILE A 136 -8.71 0.18 9.92
CA ILE A 136 -10.08 0.59 9.60
C ILE A 136 -11.07 -0.57 9.45
N PHE A 137 -10.57 -1.78 9.32
CA PHE A 137 -11.35 -3.02 9.37
C PHE A 137 -10.61 -3.97 10.31
N SER A 138 -11.22 -4.26 11.45
CA SER A 138 -10.69 -5.23 12.42
C SER A 138 -11.00 -6.66 11.98
N ASP A 139 -12.19 -6.86 11.38
CA ASP A 139 -12.69 -8.15 10.93
C ASP A 139 -13.52 -8.05 9.62
N VAL A 140 -13.74 -9.21 8.99
CA VAL A 140 -14.70 -9.34 7.89
C VAL A 140 -16.12 -9.05 8.41
N GLY A 141 -16.86 -8.23 7.69
CA GLY A 141 -18.18 -7.73 8.09
C GLY A 141 -18.14 -6.31 8.65
N ASP A 142 -16.96 -5.81 9.02
CA ASP A 142 -16.81 -4.42 9.44
C ASP A 142 -17.15 -3.46 8.30
N GLN A 143 -17.67 -2.29 8.66
CA GLN A 143 -17.94 -1.20 7.73
C GLN A 143 -17.40 0.13 8.24
N LEU A 144 -17.25 1.07 7.32
CA LEU A 144 -16.99 2.47 7.60
C LEU A 144 -17.86 3.35 6.70
N LEU A 145 -18.05 4.61 7.08
CA LEU A 145 -18.65 5.59 6.17
C LEU A 145 -17.58 6.29 5.36
N TRP A 146 -17.90 6.56 4.12
CA TRP A 146 -17.02 7.21 3.17
C TRP A 146 -17.68 8.49 2.66
N SER A 147 -16.88 9.55 2.56
CA SER A 147 -17.35 10.87 2.12
C SER A 147 -17.73 10.92 0.63
N GLY A 148 -17.35 9.92 -0.16
CA GLY A 148 -17.43 9.93 -1.62
C GLY A 148 -16.25 10.65 -2.31
N ASN A 149 -15.36 11.28 -1.54
CA ASN A 149 -14.12 11.83 -2.09
C ASN A 149 -13.12 10.72 -2.40
N MET A 150 -12.26 10.95 -3.39
CA MET A 150 -11.13 10.07 -3.68
C MET A 150 -10.35 9.72 -2.40
N TRP A 151 -10.20 8.42 -2.14
CA TRP A 151 -9.57 7.94 -0.92
C TRP A 151 -8.80 6.65 -1.17
N HIS A 152 -7.56 6.60 -0.68
CA HIS A 152 -6.69 5.43 -0.74
C HIS A 152 -6.49 4.90 0.68
N ASN A 153 -6.76 3.62 0.87
CA ASN A 153 -6.35 2.90 2.07
C ASN A 153 -5.03 2.17 1.80
N TYR A 154 -4.32 1.88 2.87
CA TYR A 154 -3.09 1.10 2.83
C TYR A 154 -3.45 -0.33 3.18
N VAL A 155 -3.17 -1.27 2.28
CA VAL A 155 -3.18 -2.68 2.63
C VAL A 155 -1.79 -3.07 3.14
N THR A 156 -1.73 -3.96 4.12
CA THR A 156 -0.47 -4.49 4.62
C THR A 156 -0.53 -6.00 4.81
N LEU A 157 0.65 -6.62 4.76
CA LEU A 157 0.91 -8.00 5.16
C LEU A 157 2.20 -8.05 6.00
N PRO A 158 2.38 -9.07 6.86
CA PRO A 158 3.65 -9.30 7.54
C PRO A 158 4.82 -9.39 6.55
N SER A 159 6.01 -8.95 6.96
CA SER A 159 7.24 -9.02 6.17
C SER A 159 7.59 -10.44 5.69
N GLY A 160 7.19 -11.46 6.44
CA GLY A 160 7.38 -12.88 6.11
C GLY A 160 6.22 -13.51 5.34
N ALA A 161 5.28 -12.73 4.80
CA ALA A 161 4.17 -13.26 4.02
C ALA A 161 4.68 -14.09 2.83
N ALA A 162 4.00 -15.21 2.57
CA ALA A 162 4.37 -16.10 1.48
C ALA A 162 4.24 -15.41 0.12
N GLU A 163 5.10 -15.78 -0.82
CA GLU A 163 4.96 -15.36 -2.21
C GLU A 163 3.62 -15.84 -2.78
N GLY A 164 2.95 -14.99 -3.55
CA GLY A 164 1.70 -15.33 -4.19
C GLY A 164 0.73 -14.17 -4.34
N THR A 165 -0.53 -14.52 -4.51
CA THR A 165 -1.62 -13.59 -4.77
C THR A 165 -2.51 -13.47 -3.55
N TYR A 166 -2.81 -12.24 -3.16
CA TYR A 166 -3.69 -11.90 -2.06
C TYR A 166 -4.89 -11.12 -2.57
N THR A 167 -6.08 -11.40 -2.06
CA THR A 167 -7.31 -10.76 -2.51
C THR A 167 -8.15 -10.26 -1.34
N ALA A 168 -8.91 -9.22 -1.59
CA ALA A 168 -9.96 -8.77 -0.69
C ALA A 168 -11.17 -8.29 -1.51
N SER A 169 -12.36 -8.46 -0.96
CA SER A 169 -13.58 -7.94 -1.57
C SER A 169 -14.28 -6.96 -0.64
N PHE A 170 -14.83 -5.91 -1.22
CA PHE A 170 -15.51 -4.82 -0.53
C PHE A 170 -16.91 -4.64 -1.12
N GLU A 171 -17.88 -4.31 -0.27
CA GLU A 171 -19.21 -3.86 -0.71
C GLU A 171 -19.31 -2.36 -0.53
N VAL A 172 -19.83 -1.67 -1.55
CA VAL A 172 -20.23 -0.26 -1.45
C VAL A 172 -21.75 -0.16 -1.52
N TYR A 173 -22.34 0.55 -0.57
CA TYR A 173 -23.79 0.77 -0.47
C TYR A 173 -24.12 2.11 0.20
N LEU A 174 -25.39 2.49 0.19
CA LEU A 174 -25.88 3.64 0.94
C LEU A 174 -26.42 3.21 2.30
N VAL A 175 -26.19 4.05 3.31
CA VAL A 175 -26.76 3.93 4.65
C VAL A 175 -27.65 5.12 4.99
N ASN A 176 -28.51 4.96 5.99
CA ASN A 176 -29.16 6.08 6.65
C ASN A 176 -28.18 6.72 7.64
N GLY A 177 -27.77 7.97 7.38
CA GLY A 177 -26.79 8.64 8.22
C GLY A 177 -26.11 9.79 7.50
N THR A 178 -25.22 10.47 8.21
CA THR A 178 -24.40 11.53 7.64
C THR A 178 -22.95 11.24 7.99
N PHE A 179 -22.08 11.33 6.99
CA PHE A 179 -20.65 11.24 7.19
C PHE A 179 -20.18 12.36 8.13
N THR A 180 -19.43 12.01 9.17
CA THR A 180 -18.83 12.99 10.09
C THR A 180 -17.35 13.16 9.75
N SER A 181 -16.93 14.40 9.53
CA SER A 181 -15.51 14.71 9.27
C SER A 181 -14.67 14.62 10.55
N GLY A 182 -13.49 14.01 10.46
CA GLY A 182 -12.49 14.03 11.54
C GLY A 182 -11.33 13.06 11.29
N THR A 183 -11.64 11.95 10.64
CA THR A 183 -10.74 10.83 10.28
C THR A 183 -10.30 10.86 8.82
N GLY A 184 -10.40 12.01 8.14
CA GLY A 184 -10.11 12.14 6.71
C GLY A 184 -11.35 11.86 5.87
N ASN A 185 -11.23 10.97 4.87
CA ASN A 185 -12.32 10.62 3.96
C ASN A 185 -13.16 9.41 4.43
N ALA A 186 -12.75 8.72 5.49
CA ALA A 186 -13.41 7.54 6.03
C ALA A 186 -13.72 7.72 7.52
N ASP A 187 -14.95 7.46 7.96
CA ASP A 187 -15.41 7.48 9.35
C ASP A 187 -15.63 6.03 9.82
N TYR A 188 -14.67 5.56 10.61
CA TYR A 188 -14.61 4.23 11.23
C TYR A 188 -14.85 4.33 12.75
N THR A 189 -15.56 5.36 13.20
CA THR A 189 -16.08 5.39 14.57
C THR A 189 -17.26 4.43 14.71
N THR A 190 -17.70 4.15 15.93
CA THR A 190 -18.90 3.34 16.19
C THR A 190 -20.13 3.84 15.45
N LEU A 191 -20.28 5.16 15.27
CA LEU A 191 -21.39 5.73 14.48
C LEU A 191 -21.31 5.32 13.01
N GLY A 192 -20.10 5.26 12.44
CA GLY A 192 -19.92 4.83 11.07
C GLY A 192 -20.08 3.31 10.91
N GLN A 193 -19.60 2.55 11.88
CA GLN A 193 -19.70 1.08 11.93
C GLN A 193 -21.15 0.61 12.08
N ASP A 194 -21.96 1.29 12.88
CA ASP A 194 -23.35 0.90 13.17
C ASP A 194 -24.40 1.53 12.24
N ALA A 195 -23.96 2.31 11.25
CA ALA A 195 -24.88 3.03 10.36
C ALA A 195 -25.73 2.04 9.54
N PRO A 196 -27.07 2.08 9.64
CA PRO A 196 -27.92 1.06 9.05
C PRO A 196 -28.04 1.23 7.54
N ARG A 197 -27.80 0.15 6.80
CA ARG A 197 -27.99 0.05 5.34
C ARG A 197 -29.39 0.51 4.94
N ASP A 198 -29.47 1.26 3.83
CA ASP A 198 -30.74 1.62 3.22
C ASP A 198 -31.14 0.55 2.18
N PRO A 199 -32.23 -0.21 2.41
CA PRO A 199 -32.65 -1.27 1.49
C PRO A 199 -33.20 -0.76 0.15
N ASN A 200 -33.43 0.55 0.01
CA ASN A 200 -33.95 1.13 -1.24
C ASN A 200 -32.89 1.28 -2.32
N TYR A 201 -31.60 1.15 -1.97
CA TYR A 201 -30.47 1.30 -2.89
C TYR A 201 -29.79 -0.06 -3.11
N SER A 202 -29.35 -0.30 -4.35
CA SER A 202 -28.49 -1.45 -4.63
C SER A 202 -27.11 -1.24 -4.03
N SER A 203 -26.33 -2.32 -3.97
CA SER A 203 -24.90 -2.28 -3.68
C SER A 203 -24.08 -2.69 -4.88
N VAL A 204 -22.76 -2.51 -4.77
CA VAL A 204 -21.80 -3.04 -5.73
C VAL A 204 -20.60 -3.63 -5.01
N THR A 205 -20.05 -4.72 -5.55
CA THR A 205 -18.86 -5.38 -5.00
C THR A 205 -17.63 -5.01 -5.80
N ILE A 206 -16.55 -4.68 -5.09
CA ILE A 206 -15.25 -4.37 -5.63
C ILE A 206 -14.28 -5.47 -5.17
N ASN A 207 -13.50 -6.03 -6.10
CA ASN A 207 -12.52 -7.06 -5.80
C ASN A 207 -11.11 -6.53 -6.06
N TYR A 208 -10.26 -6.51 -5.04
CA TYR A 208 -8.87 -6.13 -5.16
C TYR A 208 -7.97 -7.35 -5.11
N THR A 209 -6.87 -7.25 -5.85
CA THR A 209 -5.84 -8.29 -5.95
C THR A 209 -4.47 -7.65 -5.81
N TRP A 210 -3.62 -8.23 -4.99
CA TRP A 210 -2.22 -7.87 -4.79
C TRP A 210 -1.31 -9.07 -5.02
N THR A 211 -0.04 -8.79 -5.28
CA THR A 211 1.01 -9.82 -5.33
C THR A 211 2.10 -9.53 -4.30
N VAL A 212 2.61 -10.61 -3.69
CA VAL A 212 3.88 -10.61 -2.97
C VAL A 212 4.86 -11.38 -3.85
N VAL A 213 5.97 -10.74 -4.20
CA VAL A 213 7.05 -11.34 -5.00
C VAL A 213 8.29 -11.53 -4.12
N PRO A 214 9.13 -12.53 -4.41
CA PRO A 214 10.37 -12.72 -3.68
C PRO A 214 11.21 -11.44 -3.68
N GLU A 215 11.70 -11.03 -2.51
CA GLU A 215 12.80 -10.08 -2.49
C GLU A 215 14.03 -10.73 -3.15
N PRO A 216 14.72 -10.02 -4.07
CA PRO A 216 15.91 -10.56 -4.69
C PRO A 216 16.95 -10.84 -3.59
N SER A 217 17.32 -12.11 -3.43
CA SER A 217 18.31 -12.53 -2.43
C SER A 217 19.63 -11.77 -2.64
N THR A 218 19.94 -10.85 -1.74
CA THR A 218 21.22 -10.13 -1.70
C THR A 218 22.40 -11.10 -1.62
N TRP A 219 22.21 -12.27 -0.99
CA TRP A 219 23.18 -13.36 -0.97
C TRP A 219 23.43 -13.99 -2.34
N MET A 220 22.41 -14.11 -3.19
CA MET A 220 22.61 -14.53 -4.59
C MET A 220 23.40 -13.48 -5.37
N LEU A 221 23.11 -12.19 -5.17
CA LEU A 221 23.84 -11.11 -5.83
C LEU A 221 25.31 -11.05 -5.39
N LEU A 222 25.58 -11.20 -4.09
CA LEU A 222 26.93 -11.29 -3.53
C LEU A 222 27.66 -12.57 -3.96
N GLY A 223 26.95 -13.69 -4.04
CA GLY A 223 27.49 -14.96 -4.54
C GLY A 223 27.90 -14.86 -6.01
N LEU A 224 27.04 -14.28 -6.86
CA LEU A 224 27.36 -14.02 -8.27
C LEU A 224 28.53 -13.05 -8.43
N ALA A 225 28.57 -11.98 -7.63
CA ALA A 225 29.71 -11.07 -7.60
C ALA A 225 31.01 -11.80 -7.20
N GLY A 226 30.95 -12.64 -6.16
CA GLY A 226 32.07 -13.46 -5.70
C GLY A 226 32.59 -14.42 -6.77
N VAL A 227 31.69 -15.10 -7.49
CA VAL A 227 32.04 -15.97 -8.62
C VAL A 227 32.69 -15.18 -9.76
N LEU A 228 32.15 -14.01 -10.10
CA LEU A 228 32.73 -13.12 -11.11
C LEU A 228 34.15 -12.68 -10.74
N PHE A 229 34.37 -12.31 -9.47
CA PHE A 229 35.68 -11.95 -8.93
C PHE A 229 36.69 -13.11 -9.03
N LEU A 230 36.27 -14.33 -8.70
CA LEU A 230 37.11 -15.53 -8.80
C LEU A 230 37.48 -15.86 -10.25
N MET A 231 36.53 -15.75 -11.19
CA MET A 231 36.79 -15.96 -12.63
C MET A 231 37.76 -14.92 -13.20
N LEU A 232 37.62 -13.65 -12.82
CA LEU A 232 38.53 -12.58 -13.22
C LEU A 232 39.95 -12.78 -12.65
N ARG A 233 40.07 -13.30 -11.42
CA ARG A 233 41.36 -13.62 -10.80
C ARG A 233 42.06 -14.78 -11.52
N ARG A 234 41.31 -15.82 -11.94
CA ARG A 234 41.85 -16.97 -12.66
C ARG A 234 42.40 -16.62 -14.05
N LYS A 235 41.76 -15.68 -14.76
CA LYS A 235 42.25 -15.18 -16.06
C LYS A 235 43.53 -14.33 -15.97
N ARG A 236 43.87 -13.79 -14.80
CA ARG A 236 45.09 -12.97 -14.59
C ARG A 236 46.32 -13.78 -14.17
N GLY A 237 46.16 -15.05 -13.80
CA GLY A 237 47.26 -15.93 -13.39
C GLY A 237 47.85 -16.81 -14.51
N VAL A 238 47.47 -16.58 -15.77
CA VAL A 238 47.92 -17.36 -16.94
C VAL A 238 48.66 -16.46 -17.95
N ALA A 239 49.40 -15.46 -17.46
CA ALA A 239 50.31 -14.64 -18.25
C ALA A 239 51.73 -14.73 -17.69
#